data_AF-A0A423XYD9-F1
#
_entry.id   AF-A0A423XYD9-F1
#
_cell.length_a   1.000
_cell.length_b   1.000
_cell.length_c   1.000
_cell.angle_alpha   90.00
_cell.angle_beta   90.00
_cell.angle_gamma   90.00
#
_symmetry.space_group_name_H-M   'P 1'
#
loop_
_entity.id
_entity.type
_entity.pdbx_description
1 polymer ?
#
loop_
_entity_poly.entity_id
_entity_poly.type
_entity_poly.pdbx_seq_one_letter_code
_entity_poly.pdbx_strand_id
1 'polypeptide(L)'
;MTTFVFFKKGSQLFALDKANTEKASRLKAKGYEKQFEEIDAALAEQALKRYADIKKEEEIAPFAWASGAIFSGVIVVVLALVGYFFSSQVFHL
;
A
#
# COMPACT_ATOMS: atom_id res chain seq x y z
N MET A 1 3.97 20.30 -17.82
CA MET A 1 3.70 19.46 -16.63
C MET A 1 5.03 19.10 -16.02
N THR A 2 5.13 19.15 -14.70
CA THR A 2 6.39 18.92 -13.98
C THR A 2 6.33 17.57 -13.29
N THR A 3 7.32 16.73 -13.54
CA THR A 3 7.47 15.44 -12.87
C THR A 3 8.22 15.64 -11.57
N PHE A 4 7.59 15.28 -10.46
CA PHE A 4 8.22 15.33 -9.15
C PHE A 4 8.73 13.94 -8.74
N VAL A 5 9.95 13.92 -8.22
CA VAL A 5 10.59 12.76 -7.58
C VAL A 5 10.63 12.97 -6.07
N PHE A 6 10.53 11.88 -5.31
CA PHE A 6 10.43 11.95 -3.85
C PHE A 6 11.68 11.40 -3.17
N PHE A 7 12.07 12.05 -2.08
CA PHE A 7 13.21 11.68 -1.25
C PHE A 7 12.79 11.61 0.21
N LYS A 8 13.01 10.45 0.85
CA LYS A 8 12.61 10.20 2.24
C LYS A 8 13.82 9.94 3.13
N LYS A 9 13.76 10.43 4.37
CA LYS A 9 14.69 10.08 5.45
C LYS A 9 13.93 10.09 6.77
N GLY A 10 13.65 8.92 7.33
CA GLY A 10 12.78 8.79 8.50
C GLY A 10 11.38 9.35 8.20
N SER A 11 10.94 10.35 8.97
CA SER A 11 9.66 11.05 8.79
C SER A 11 9.71 12.22 7.80
N GLN A 12 10.90 12.62 7.34
CA GLN A 12 11.06 13.75 6.42
C GLN A 12 10.89 13.28 4.98
N LEU A 13 10.06 13.99 4.22
CA LEU A 13 9.76 13.73 2.82
C LEU A 13 9.91 15.03 2.02
N PHE A 14 10.64 14.95 0.90
CA PHE A 14 10.81 16.06 -0.03
C PHE A 14 10.35 15.68 -1.43
N ALA A 15 9.58 16.56 -2.07
CA ALA A 15 9.30 16.51 -3.49
C ALA A 15 10.23 17.48 -4.21
N LEU A 16 10.92 16.99 -5.23
CA LEU A 16 11.79 17.79 -6.10
C LEU A 16 11.35 17.61 -7.54
N ASP A 17 11.42 18.69 -8.32
CA ASP A 17 11.36 18.58 -9.77
C ASP A 17 12.49 17.64 -10.24
N LYS A 18 12.15 16.66 -11.07
CA LYS A 18 13.08 15.70 -11.67
C LYS A 18 14.20 16.38 -12.44
N ALA A 19 13.96 17.56 -13.01
CA ALA A 19 14.97 18.37 -13.67
C ALA A 19 16.03 18.91 -12.70
N ASN A 20 15.74 18.99 -11.40
CA ASN A 20 16.67 19.53 -10.39
C ASN A 20 17.63 18.44 -9.85
N THR A 21 18.54 18.00 -10.73
CA THR A 21 19.52 16.95 -10.46
C THR A 21 20.53 17.33 -9.37
N GLU A 22 20.82 18.63 -9.21
CA GLU A 22 21.74 19.13 -8.18
C GLU A 22 21.16 18.94 -6.78
N LYS A 23 19.92 19.39 -6.54
CA LYS A 23 19.23 19.18 -5.26
C LYS A 23 19.02 17.69 -4.97
N ALA A 24 18.69 16.90 -5.98
CA ALA A 24 18.55 15.45 -5.85
C ALA A 24 19.87 14.80 -5.38
N SER A 25 21.01 15.20 -5.94
CA SER A 25 22.33 14.70 -5.55
C SER A 25 22.70 15.12 -4.12
N ARG A 26 22.39 16.35 -3.73
CA ARG A 26 22.59 16.84 -2.35
C ARG A 26 21.76 16.07 -1.33
N LEU A 27 20.52 15.72 -1.66
CA LEU A 27 19.67 14.90 -0.77
C LEU A 27 20.22 13.48 -0.63
N LYS A 28 20.64 12.84 -1.74
CA LYS A 28 21.30 11.52 -1.70
C LYS A 28 22.55 11.54 -0.82
N ALA A 29 23.40 12.56 -0.97
CA ALA A 29 24.61 12.72 -0.15
C ALA A 29 24.30 12.92 1.36
N LYS A 30 23.14 13.51 1.68
CA LYS A 30 22.65 13.65 3.06
C LYS A 30 21.99 12.37 3.61
N GLY A 31 21.99 11.28 2.84
CA GLY A 31 21.40 10.00 3.22
C GLY A 31 19.88 9.95 3.07
N TYR A 32 19.31 10.73 2.14
CA TYR A 32 17.91 10.55 1.74
C TYR A 32 17.81 9.49 0.65
N GLU A 33 16.81 8.64 0.78
CA GLU A 33 16.52 7.57 -0.18
C GLU A 33 15.52 8.06 -1.21
N LYS A 34 15.86 7.89 -2.50
CA LYS A 34 14.93 8.16 -3.59
C LYS A 34 13.82 7.11 -3.54
N GLN A 35 12.58 7.56 -3.49
CA GLN A 35 11.41 6.69 -3.60
C GLN A 35 11.17 6.31 -5.07
N PHE A 36 10.49 5.18 -5.30
CA PHE A 36 10.22 4.69 -6.65
C PHE A 36 9.18 5.55 -7.37
N GLU A 37 8.26 6.15 -6.63
CA GLU A 37 7.17 6.94 -7.15
C GLU A 37 7.68 8.22 -7.83
N GLU A 38 7.10 8.51 -8.99
CA GLU A 38 7.25 9.77 -9.71
C GLU A 38 5.85 10.27 -10.04
N ILE A 39 5.56 11.54 -9.72
CA ILE A 39 4.20 12.09 -9.86
C ILE A 39 4.25 13.37 -10.67
N ASP A 40 3.47 13.40 -11.76
CA ASP A 40 3.24 14.61 -12.51
C ASP A 40 2.21 15.50 -11.80
N ALA A 41 2.61 16.73 -11.52
CA ALA A 41 1.77 17.73 -10.88
C ALA A 41 2.13 19.15 -11.34
N ALA A 42 1.25 20.11 -11.05
CA ALA A 42 1.54 21.51 -11.28
C ALA A 42 2.47 22.09 -10.19
N LEU A 43 2.36 21.58 -8.96
CA LEU A 43 3.07 22.06 -7.77
C LEU A 43 3.57 20.90 -6.91
N ALA A 44 4.65 21.14 -6.18
CA ALA A 44 5.24 20.16 -5.26
C ALA A 44 4.27 19.71 -4.17
N GLU A 45 3.45 20.62 -3.61
CA GLU A 45 2.45 20.28 -2.60
C GLU A 45 1.39 19.30 -3.13
N GLN A 46 0.95 19.49 -4.37
CA GLN A 46 0.00 18.60 -5.01
C GLN A 46 0.62 17.22 -5.25
N ALA A 47 1.91 17.17 -5.62
CA ALA A 47 2.65 15.92 -5.76
C ALA A 47 2.80 15.19 -4.41
N LEU A 48 3.10 15.92 -3.33
CA LEU A 48 3.18 15.36 -1.97
C LEU A 48 1.84 14.81 -1.48
N LYS A 49 0.75 15.53 -1.74
CA LYS A 49 -0.59 15.07 -1.37
C LYS A 49 -0.92 13.75 -2.09
N ARG A 50 -0.67 13.69 -3.40
CA ARG A 50 -0.93 12.49 -4.18
C ARG A 50 -0.02 11.32 -3.77
N TYR A 51 1.22 11.59 -3.40
CA TYR A 51 2.14 10.60 -2.84
C TYR A 51 1.60 10.02 -1.51
N ALA A 52 1.09 10.89 -0.62
CA ALA A 52 0.50 10.45 0.64
C ALA A 52 -0.75 9.58 0.44
N ASP A 53 -1.60 9.94 -0.53
CA ASP A 53 -2.77 9.14 -0.89
C ASP A 53 -2.37 7.74 -1.38
N ILE A 54 -1.36 7.63 -2.26
CA ILE A 54 -0.84 6.33 -2.75
C ILE A 54 -0.27 5.49 -1.60
N LYS A 55 0.54 6.08 -0.72
CA LYS A 55 1.12 5.33 0.41
C LYS A 55 0.06 4.84 1.39
N LYS A 56 -1.00 5.62 1.60
CA LYS A 56 -2.13 5.20 2.42
C LYS A 56 -2.86 4.00 1.79
N GLU A 57 -3.05 3.98 0.48
CA GLU A 57 -3.62 2.84 -0.23
C GLU A 57 -2.72 1.60 -0.13
N GLU A 58 -1.39 1.76 -0.27
CA GLU A 58 -0.42 0.67 -0.08
C GLU A 58 -0.42 0.09 1.34
N GLU A 59 -0.56 0.92 2.38
CA GLU A 59 -0.61 0.45 3.77
C GLU A 59 -1.91 -0.32 4.07
N ILE A 60 -3.02 0.05 3.43
CA ILE A 60 -4.32 -0.60 3.62
C ILE A 60 -4.42 -1.90 2.80
N ALA A 61 -3.73 -1.98 1.66
CA ALA A 61 -3.74 -3.16 0.80
C ALA A 61 -3.47 -4.49 1.54
N PRO A 62 -2.38 -4.67 2.32
CA PRO A 62 -2.12 -5.93 3.01
C PRO A 62 -3.21 -6.30 4.02
N PHE A 63 -3.86 -5.32 4.65
CA PHE A 63 -5.00 -5.57 5.55
C PHE A 63 -6.26 -6.02 4.78
N ALA A 64 -6.49 -5.45 3.60
CA ALA A 64 -7.57 -5.86 2.71
C ALA A 64 -7.36 -7.30 2.19
N TRP A 65 -6.11 -7.69 1.86
CA TRP A 65 -5.80 -9.07 1.47
C TRP A 65 -5.93 -10.06 2.63
N ALA A 66 -5.45 -9.69 3.82
CA ALA A 66 -5.53 -10.55 5.01
C ALA A 66 -6.98 -10.79 5.47
N SER A 67 -7.81 -9.74 5.47
CA SER A 67 -9.22 -9.86 5.87
C SER A 67 -10.03 -10.77 4.94
N GLY A 68 -9.78 -10.74 3.62
CA GLY A 68 -10.40 -11.65 2.66
C GLY A 68 -10.11 -13.13 2.95
N ALA A 69 -8.85 -13.47 3.23
CA ALA A 69 -8.45 -14.84 3.54
C ALA A 69 -9.08 -15.37 4.85
N ILE A 70 -9.13 -14.53 5.88
CA ILE A 70 -9.76 -14.88 7.18
C ILE A 70 -11.26 -15.12 6.98
N PHE A 71 -11.94 -14.23 6.25
CA PHE A 71 -13.38 -14.37 5.98
C PHE A 71 -13.71 -15.67 5.24
N SER A 72 -12.94 -16.03 4.21
CA SER A 72 -13.11 -17.29 3.49
C SER A 72 -12.87 -18.52 4.35
N GLY A 73 -11.85 -18.49 5.23
CA GLY A 73 -11.54 -19.61 6.13
C GLY A 73 -12.70 -19.94 7.08
N VAL A 74 -13.34 -18.91 7.65
CA VAL A 74 -14.49 -19.09 8.55
C VAL A 74 -15.67 -19.75 7.85
N ILE A 75 -15.98 -19.36 6.60
CA ILE A 75 -17.07 -19.96 5.82
C ILE A 75 -16.82 -21.45 5.58
N VAL A 76 -15.59 -21.84 5.22
CA VAL A 76 -15.25 -23.25 4.99
C VAL A 76 -15.45 -24.07 6.26
N VAL A 77 -15.04 -23.56 7.42
CA VAL A 77 -15.24 -24.26 8.71
C VAL A 77 -16.73 -24.41 9.02
N VAL A 78 -17.54 -23.35 8.83
CA VAL A 78 -18.99 -23.42 9.06
C VAL A 78 -19.65 -24.42 8.12
N LEU A 79 -19.34 -24.39 6.83
CA LEU A 79 -19.87 -25.34 5.85
C LEU A 79 -19.45 -26.78 6.15
N ALA A 80 -18.21 -27.00 6.60
CA ALA A 80 -17.74 -28.31 7.02
C ALA A 80 -18.51 -28.83 8.25
N LEU A 81 -18.76 -27.98 9.25
CA LEU A 81 -19.54 -28.33 10.44
C LEU A 81 -21.00 -28.61 10.10
N VAL A 82 -21.62 -27.79 9.25
CA VAL A 82 -22.99 -28.01 8.75
C VAL A 82 -23.05 -29.32 7.96
N GLY A 83 -22.14 -29.52 7.02
CA GLY A 83 -22.05 -30.75 6.23
C GLY A 83 -21.85 -32.00 7.11
N TYR A 84 -20.97 -31.92 8.11
CA TYR A 84 -20.77 -32.99 9.09
C TYR A 84 -22.05 -33.29 9.88
N PHE A 85 -22.75 -32.27 10.36
CA PHE A 85 -24.00 -32.42 11.11
C PHE A 85 -25.10 -33.09 10.27
N PHE A 86 -25.31 -32.63 9.03
CA PHE A 86 -26.27 -33.24 8.12
C PHE A 86 -25.90 -34.69 7.75
N SER A 87 -24.61 -34.97 7.52
CA SER A 87 -24.13 -36.32 7.20
C SER A 87 -24.31 -37.29 8.39
N SER A 88 -24.12 -36.80 9.61
CA SER A 88 -24.32 -37.58 10.84
C SER A 88 -25.79 -37.92 11.12
N GLN A 89 -26.74 -37.11 10.63
CA GLN A 89 -28.18 -37.37 10.79
C GLN A 89 -28.71 -38.40 9.78
N VAL A 90 -28.17 -38.41 8.55
CA VAL A 90 -28.59 -39.34 7.48
C VAL A 90 -28.10 -40.77 7.74
N PHE A 91 -26.99 -40.96 8.46
CA PHE A 91 -26.44 -42.30 8.76
C PHE A 91 -27.15 -43.03 9.92
N HIS A 92 -28.07 -42.35 10.62
CA HIS A 92 -28.81 -42.89 11.78
C HIS A 92 -30.30 -43.19 11.49
N LEU A 93 -30.72 -43.20 10.21
CA LEU A 93 -32.07 -43.56 9.74
C LEU A 93 -32.06 -44.90 9.00
#